data_AF-A0A537XKF1-F1
#
_entry.id   AF-A0A537XKF1-F1
#
_cell.length_a   1.000
_cell.length_b   1.000
_cell.length_c   1.000
_cell.angle_alpha   90.00
_cell.angle_beta   90.00
_cell.angle_gamma   90.00
#
_symmetry.space_group_name_H-M   'P 1'
#
loop_
_entity.id
_entity.type
_entity.pdbx_description
1 polymer ?
#
loop_
_entity_poly.entity_id
_entity_poly.type
_entity_poly.pdbx_seq_one_letter_code
_entity_poly.pdbx_strand_id
1 'polypeptide(L)'
;IGDVQGASLFADGYKGHARMVVDEDRGVIVGMTLVGMAVGEMIHAATIAVAGQVPLHRLWHAVPSYPTMSEIWLRLLETYGL
;
A
#
# COMPACT_ATOMS: atom_id res chain seq x y z
N ILE A 1 3.24 3.98 7.63
CA ILE A 1 3.28 2.50 7.74
C ILE A 1 3.11 2.06 9.19
N GLY A 2 3.77 2.70 10.16
CA GLY A 2 3.67 2.33 11.58
C GLY A 2 2.27 2.34 12.20
N ASP A 3 1.30 3.01 11.59
CA ASP A 3 -0.07 3.15 12.12
C ASP A 3 -1.02 1.99 11.76
N VAL A 4 -0.52 0.92 11.11
CA VAL A 4 -1.33 -0.29 10.83
C VAL A 4 -1.08 -1.36 11.88
N GLN A 5 -2.07 -2.22 12.14
CA GLN A 5 -1.94 -3.20 13.23
C GLN A 5 -0.86 -4.24 12.94
N GLY A 6 -0.69 -4.65 11.68
CA GLY A 6 0.43 -5.48 11.28
C GLY A 6 1.82 -4.92 11.62
N ALA A 7 2.00 -3.60 11.74
CA ALA A 7 3.28 -3.01 12.11
C ALA A 7 3.64 -3.29 13.57
N SER A 8 2.65 -3.28 14.48
CA SER A 8 2.84 -3.58 15.90
C SER A 8 3.26 -5.03 16.16
N LEU A 9 2.85 -5.96 15.31
CA LEU A 9 3.29 -7.37 15.38
C LEU A 9 4.71 -7.58 14.87
N PHE A 10 5.20 -6.67 14.03
CA PHE A 10 6.50 -6.82 13.40
C PHE A 10 7.62 -6.25 14.26
N ALA A 11 7.39 -5.09 14.88
CA ALA A 11 8.32 -4.49 15.82
C ALA A 11 7.66 -3.39 16.66
N ASP A 12 8.05 -3.31 17.93
CA ASP A 12 7.71 -2.17 18.77
C ASP A 12 8.24 -0.87 18.17
N GLY A 13 7.37 0.15 18.09
CA GLY A 13 7.75 1.47 17.58
C GLY A 13 8.15 1.49 16.10
N TYR A 14 7.62 0.58 15.28
CA TYR A 14 7.90 0.52 13.85
C TYR A 14 7.76 1.89 13.18
N LYS A 15 8.82 2.32 12.47
CA LYS A 15 8.79 3.54 11.64
C LYS A 15 8.93 3.16 10.17
N GLY A 16 8.05 3.73 9.35
CA GLY A 16 8.12 3.56 7.92
C GLY A 16 7.15 4.47 7.17
N HIS A 17 7.54 4.80 5.94
CA HIS A 17 6.84 5.71 5.05
C HIS A 17 6.42 5.00 3.78
N ALA A 18 5.24 5.34 3.29
CA ALA A 18 4.73 4.91 2.00
C ALA A 18 4.28 6.14 1.22
N ARG A 19 4.54 6.16 -0.08
CA ARG A 19 4.04 7.17 -1.00
C ARG A 19 3.54 6.49 -2.26
N MET A 20 2.31 6.79 -2.65
CA MET A 20 1.68 6.33 -3.89
C MET A 20 1.55 7.51 -4.85
N VAL A 21 1.78 7.28 -6.14
CA VAL A 21 1.59 8.26 -7.22
C VAL A 21 0.55 7.71 -8.18
N VAL A 22 -0.49 8.51 -8.44
CA VAL A 22 -1.65 8.14 -9.25
C VAL A 22 -1.68 9.01 -10.50
N ASP A 23 -2.00 8.38 -11.62
CA ASP A 23 -2.47 9.07 -12.83
C ASP A 23 -4.00 9.19 -12.71
N GLU A 24 -4.49 10.40 -12.46
CA GLU A 24 -5.91 10.65 -12.19
C GLU A 24 -6.79 10.53 -13.43
N ASP A 25 -6.25 10.85 -14.61
CA ASP A 25 -6.97 10.72 -15.89
C ASP A 25 -7.28 9.25 -16.18
N ARG A 26 -6.34 8.37 -15.85
CA ARG A 26 -6.47 6.91 -16.07
C ARG A 26 -7.00 6.15 -14.86
N GLY A 27 -6.93 6.75 -13.66
CA GLY A 27 -7.32 6.12 -12.41
C GLY A 27 -6.46 4.91 -12.05
N VAL A 28 -5.14 4.97 -12.27
CA VAL A 28 -4.18 3.87 -11.99
C VAL A 28 -2.97 4.37 -11.23
N ILE A 29 -2.33 3.47 -10.47
CA ILE A 29 -1.06 3.75 -9.80
C ILE A 29 0.07 3.70 -10.82
N VAL A 30 0.87 4.76 -10.91
CA VAL A 30 2.05 4.82 -11.79
C VAL A 30 3.38 4.67 -11.04
N GLY A 31 3.34 4.75 -9.72
CA GLY A 31 4.52 4.49 -8.90
C GLY A 31 4.19 4.39 -7.41
N MET A 32 5.02 3.66 -6.67
CA MET A 32 4.96 3.61 -5.22
C MET A 32 6.37 3.54 -4.62
N THR A 33 6.58 4.20 -3.49
CA THR A 33 7.81 4.15 -2.71
C THR A 33 7.48 3.69 -1.30
N LEU A 34 8.23 2.70 -0.81
CA LEU A 34 8.08 2.14 0.54
C LEU A 34 9.44 2.19 1.24
N VAL A 35 9.46 2.67 2.47
CA VAL A 35 10.66 2.73 3.32
C VAL A 35 10.32 2.21 4.70
N GLY A 36 11.03 1.19 5.17
CA GLY A 36 10.81 0.56 6.46
C GLY A 36 11.35 -0.87 6.49
N MET A 37 11.28 -1.53 7.65
CA MET A 37 11.65 -2.95 7.74
C MET A 37 10.68 -3.82 6.94
N ALA A 38 11.22 -4.84 6.27
CA ALA A 38 10.48 -5.85 5.51
C ALA A 38 9.56 -5.33 4.39
N VAL A 39 9.75 -4.09 3.92
CA VAL A 39 8.98 -3.53 2.79
C VAL A 39 9.20 -4.29 1.48
N GLY A 40 10.26 -5.11 1.39
CA GLY A 40 10.51 -6.01 0.26
C GLY A 40 9.36 -6.99 -0.01
N GLU A 41 8.64 -7.43 1.03
CA GLU A 41 7.46 -8.31 0.84
C GLU A 41 6.25 -7.55 0.27
N MET A 42 6.17 -6.23 0.52
CA MET A 42 5.10 -5.38 0.00
C MET A 42 5.38 -4.85 -1.40
N ILE A 43 6.65 -4.73 -1.82
CA ILE A 43 7.00 -4.15 -3.11
C ILE A 43 6.44 -4.97 -4.28
N HIS A 44 6.25 -6.28 -4.10
CA HIS A 44 5.70 -7.11 -5.16
C HIS A 44 4.25 -6.70 -5.52
N ALA A 45 3.40 -6.47 -4.53
CA ALA A 45 2.05 -5.96 -4.75
C ALA A 45 2.08 -4.59 -5.48
N ALA A 46 3.05 -3.73 -5.15
CA ALA A 46 3.28 -2.46 -5.83
C ALA A 46 3.57 -2.66 -7.32
N THR A 47 4.48 -3.58 -7.62
CA THR A 47 4.86 -3.88 -9.00
C THR A 47 3.70 -4.43 -9.80
N ILE A 48 2.85 -5.27 -9.20
CA ILE A 48 1.65 -5.80 -9.87
C ILE A 48 0.66 -4.66 -10.16
N ALA A 49 0.39 -3.78 -9.20
CA ALA A 49 -0.54 -2.67 -9.38
C ALA A 49 -0.09 -1.73 -10.52
N VAL A 50 1.21 -1.40 -10.55
CA VAL A 50 1.80 -0.51 -11.57
C VAL A 50 1.90 -1.20 -12.94
N ALA A 51 2.53 -2.37 -13.01
CA ALA A 51 2.74 -3.07 -14.29
C ALA A 51 1.41 -3.55 -14.90
N GLY A 52 0.48 -4.00 -14.06
CA GLY A 52 -0.86 -4.40 -14.46
C GLY A 52 -1.81 -3.23 -14.72
N GLN A 53 -1.39 -1.99 -14.45
CA GLN A 53 -2.21 -0.78 -14.57
C GLN A 53 -3.59 -0.99 -13.95
N VAL A 54 -3.61 -1.55 -12.73
CA VAL A 54 -4.84 -1.97 -12.07
C VAL A 54 -5.68 -0.73 -11.75
N PRO A 55 -6.92 -0.62 -12.27
CA PRO A 55 -7.78 0.52 -11.97
C PRO A 55 -8.06 0.63 -10.48
N LEU A 56 -8.01 1.83 -9.92
CA LEU A 56 -8.18 2.07 -8.47
C LEU A 56 -9.52 1.54 -7.94
N HIS A 57 -10.61 1.70 -8.71
CA HIS A 57 -11.93 1.15 -8.34
C HIS A 57 -11.92 -0.37 -8.22
N ARG A 58 -11.03 -1.08 -8.94
CA ARG A 58 -10.85 -2.53 -8.81
C ARG A 58 -9.89 -2.85 -7.68
N LEU A 59 -8.80 -2.10 -7.56
CA LEU A 59 -7.80 -2.29 -6.50
C LEU A 59 -8.41 -2.14 -5.10
N TRP A 60 -9.40 -1.26 -4.93
CA TRP A 60 -10.16 -1.11 -3.70
C TRP A 60 -10.77 -2.41 -3.17
N HIS A 61 -11.13 -3.33 -4.06
CA HIS A 61 -11.67 -4.63 -3.68
C HIS A 61 -10.62 -5.67 -3.30
N ALA A 62 -9.32 -5.36 -3.45
CA ALA A 62 -8.22 -6.22 -2.99
C ALA A 62 -8.00 -6.04 -1.48
N VAL A 63 -8.93 -6.59 -0.69
CA VAL A 63 -8.94 -6.44 0.77
C VAL A 63 -7.66 -7.04 1.38
N PRO A 64 -6.84 -6.25 2.10
CA PRO A 64 -5.65 -6.76 2.76
C PRO A 64 -6.03 -7.66 3.95
N SER A 65 -5.25 -8.71 4.17
CA SER A 65 -5.42 -9.56 5.35
C SER A 65 -5.09 -8.81 6.63
N TYR A 66 -5.83 -9.11 7.71
CA TYR A 66 -5.63 -8.54 9.03
C TYR A 66 -5.16 -9.61 10.03
N PRO A 67 -4.15 -9.33 10.87
CA PRO A 67 -3.25 -8.17 10.86
C PRO A 67 -2.00 -8.40 9.98
N THR A 68 -1.71 -7.50 9.03
CA THR A 68 -0.51 -7.58 8.18
C THR A 68 -0.01 -6.20 7.76
N MET A 69 1.26 -6.10 7.34
CA MET A 69 1.81 -4.85 6.78
C MET A 69 1.03 -4.35 5.55
N SER A 70 0.39 -5.25 4.81
CA SER A 70 -0.42 -4.94 3.62
C SER A 70 -1.65 -4.08 3.94
N GLU A 71 -2.05 -3.95 5.20
CA GLU A 71 -3.07 -2.97 5.63
C GLU A 71 -2.72 -1.52 5.22
N ILE A 72 -1.45 -1.23 4.92
CA ILE A 72 -1.04 0.08 4.38
C ILE A 72 -1.78 0.44 3.10
N TRP A 73 -2.17 -0.54 2.28
CA TRP A 73 -2.91 -0.31 1.04
C TRP A 73 -4.26 0.33 1.30
N LEU A 74 -4.98 -0.15 2.33
CA LEU A 74 -6.24 0.46 2.75
C LEU A 74 -6.02 1.92 3.15
N ARG A 75 -5.03 2.19 4.00
CA ARG A 75 -4.74 3.56 4.47
C ARG A 75 -4.34 4.50 3.32
N LEU A 76 -3.56 4.02 2.36
CA LEU A 76 -3.17 4.80 1.18
C LEU A 76 -4.36 5.16 0.30
N LEU A 77 -5.28 4.21 0.10
CA LEU A 77 -6.48 4.43 -0.72
C LEU A 77 -7.51 5.31 0.01
N GLU A 78 -7.72 5.10 1.32
CA GLU A 78 -8.55 5.99 2.17
C GLU A 78 -8.01 7.42 2.16
N THR A 79 -6.69 7.58 2.29
CA THR A 79 -6.03 8.91 2.25
C THR A 79 -6.17 9.59 0.88
N TYR A 80 -6.19 8.80 -0.19
CA TYR A 80 -6.43 9.29 -1.55
C TYR A 80 -7.89 9.71 -1.77
N GLY A 81 -8.83 9.21 -0.96
CA GLY A 81 -10.26 9.57 -1.02
C GLY A 81 -11.17 8.50 -1.61
N LEU A 82 -10.75 7.23 -1.58
CA LEU A 82 -11.57 6.06 -1.94
C LEU A 82 -12.14 5.34 -0.72
#